data_AF-A0A031J3L1-F1
#
_entry.id   AF-A0A031J3L1-F1
#
_cell.length_a   1.000
_cell.length_b   1.000
_cell.length_c   1.000
_cell.angle_alpha   90.00
_cell.angle_beta   90.00
_cell.angle_gamma   90.00
#
_symmetry.space_group_name_H-M   'P 1'
#
loop_
_entity.id
_entity.type
_entity.pdbx_description
1 polymer ?
#
loop_
_entity_poly.entity_id
_entity_poly.type
_entity_poly.pdbx_seq_one_letter_code
_entity_poly.pdbx_strand_id
1 'polypeptide(L)'
;MEDLIQGLDGPRTAQQELFYDLEDAAAVIGWSVMELTTLASKGRTPDEAAALMRMCALLANQQAKLAAYADEVKGLRINRS
;
A
#
# COMPACT_ATOMS: atom_id res chain seq x y z
N MET A 1 14.27 -20.61 24.19
CA MET A 1 13.16 -20.00 23.42
C MET A 1 13.00 -18.52 23.74
N GLU A 2 13.34 -18.07 24.95
CA GLU A 2 13.30 -16.65 25.36
C GLU A 2 14.37 -15.78 24.69
N ASP A 3 15.54 -16.34 24.33
CA ASP A 3 16.62 -15.59 23.64
C ASP A 3 16.39 -15.35 22.13
N LEU A 4 15.31 -15.89 21.54
CA LEU A 4 14.98 -15.70 20.12
C LEU A 4 14.04 -14.51 19.89
N ILE A 5 13.57 -13.86 20.95
CA ILE A 5 12.61 -12.75 20.92
C ILE A 5 13.24 -11.52 21.60
N GLN A 6 14.52 -11.24 21.34
CA GLN A 6 15.11 -9.94 21.66
C GLN A 6 15.47 -9.25 20.34
N GLY A 7 14.69 -8.24 19.97
CA GLY A 7 14.87 -7.47 18.74
C GLY A 7 13.57 -7.11 18.00
N LEU A 8 12.42 -7.64 18.42
CA LEU A 8 11.11 -7.31 17.83
C LEU A 8 10.49 -6.02 18.38
N ASP A 9 11.00 -5.49 19.50
CA ASP A 9 10.49 -4.27 20.17
C ASP A 9 11.35 -3.01 19.93
N GLY A 10 12.33 -3.07 19.03
CA GLY A 10 13.14 -1.91 18.64
C GLY A 10 12.48 -1.06 17.54
N PRO A 11 12.79 0.25 17.41
CA PRO A 11 12.32 1.05 16.29
C PRO A 11 12.77 0.43 14.95
N ARG A 12 11.84 0.36 13.99
CA ARG A 12 12.10 -0.25 12.68
C ARG A 12 13.23 0.51 11.98
N THR A 13 14.09 -0.22 11.26
CA THR A 13 15.06 0.42 10.36
C THR A 13 14.33 1.03 9.17
N ALA A 14 14.92 2.03 8.52
CA ALA A 14 14.34 2.64 7.32
C ALA A 14 14.05 1.61 6.20
N GLN A 15 14.84 0.53 6.13
CA GLN A 15 14.63 -0.57 5.18
C GLN A 15 13.44 -1.46 5.57
N GLN A 16 13.25 -1.72 6.87
CA GLN A 16 12.08 -2.43 7.37
C GLN A 16 10.81 -1.59 7.16
N GLU A 17 10.87 -0.28 7.37
CA GLU A 17 9.76 0.62 7.09
C GLU A 17 9.43 0.66 5.60
N LEU A 18 10.41 0.79 4.70
CA LEU A 18 10.20 0.66 3.25
C LEU A 18 9.57 -0.69 2.88
N PHE A 19 10.03 -1.79 3.48
CA PHE A 19 9.45 -3.10 3.24
C PHE A 19 7.97 -3.14 3.63
N TYR A 20 7.61 -2.70 4.84
CA TYR A 20 6.21 -2.70 5.29
C TYR A 20 5.33 -1.77 4.47
N ASP A 21 5.86 -0.63 4.06
CA ASP A 21 5.16 0.32 3.21
C ASP A 21 4.88 -0.23 1.80
N LEU A 22 5.80 -1.02 1.24
CA LEU A 22 5.58 -1.75 -0.01
C LEU A 22 4.55 -2.87 0.14
N GLU A 23 4.61 -3.62 1.25
CA GLU A 23 3.61 -4.65 1.57
C GLU A 23 2.19 -4.04 1.75
N ASP A 24 2.08 -2.89 2.44
CA ASP A 24 0.83 -2.14 2.59
C ASP A 24 0.29 -1.69 1.21
N ALA A 25 1.17 -1.14 0.36
CA ALA A 25 0.78 -0.73 -0.98
C ALA A 25 0.28 -1.90 -1.84
N ALA A 26 0.97 -3.05 -1.79
CA ALA A 26 0.54 -4.25 -2.48
C ALA A 26 -0.82 -4.76 -1.98
N ALA A 27 -1.06 -4.74 -0.66
CA ALA A 27 -2.34 -5.15 -0.07
C ALA A 27 -3.49 -4.24 -0.51
N VAL A 28 -3.30 -2.91 -0.50
CA VAL A 28 -4.33 -1.95 -0.93
C VAL A 28 -4.63 -2.10 -2.42
N ILE A 29 -3.62 -2.35 -3.26
CA ILE A 29 -3.84 -2.65 -4.68
C ILE A 29 -4.64 -3.95 -4.83
N GLY A 30 -4.29 -5.01 -4.12
CA GLY A 30 -5.01 -6.29 -4.16
C GLY A 30 -6.49 -6.15 -3.76
N TRP A 31 -6.76 -5.39 -2.69
CA TRP A 31 -8.13 -5.09 -2.26
C TRP A 31 -8.91 -4.29 -3.31
N SER A 32 -8.28 -3.27 -3.91
CA SER A 32 -8.90 -2.44 -4.95
C SER A 32 -9.27 -3.26 -6.20
N VAL A 33 -8.42 -4.21 -6.61
CA VAL A 33 -8.71 -5.12 -7.74
C VAL A 33 -9.90 -6.04 -7.44
N MET A 34 -10.01 -6.56 -6.22
CA MET A 34 -11.15 -7.39 -5.80
C MET A 34 -12.48 -6.60 -5.82
N GLU A 35 -12.45 -5.36 -5.31
CA GLU A 35 -13.61 -4.46 -5.35
C GLU A 35 -14.01 -4.13 -6.81
N LEU A 36 -13.05 -3.81 -7.69
CA LEU A 36 -13.30 -3.55 -9.11
C LEU A 36 -13.90 -4.77 -9.81
N THR A 37 -13.42 -5.97 -9.51
CA THR A 37 -13.94 -7.23 -10.05
C THR A 37 -15.38 -7.46 -9.60
N THR A 38 -15.68 -7.15 -8.33
CA THR A 38 -17.04 -7.21 -7.77
C THR A 38 -17.96 -6.20 -8.45
N LEU A 39 -17.46 -4.98 -8.70
CA LEU A 39 -18.20 -3.93 -9.40
C LEU A 39 -18.53 -4.32 -10.84
N ALA A 40 -17.53 -4.81 -11.58
CA ALA A 40 -17.68 -5.25 -12.97
C ALA A 40 -18.70 -6.41 -13.09
N SER A 41 -18.86 -7.21 -12.05
CA SER A 41 -19.83 -8.31 -12.01
C SER A 41 -21.28 -7.87 -11.77
N LYS A 42 -21.55 -6.63 -11.31
CA LYS A 42 -22.87 -6.22 -10.79
C LYS A 42 -23.69 -5.27 -11.69
N GLY A 43 -23.08 -4.54 -12.63
CA GLY A 43 -23.81 -3.80 -13.67
C GLY A 43 -24.47 -2.47 -13.22
N ARG A 44 -24.19 -1.43 -14.02
CA ARG A 44 -24.41 0.03 -13.80
C ARG A 44 -25.58 0.42 -12.87
N THR A 45 -25.27 0.61 -11.59
CA THR A 45 -26.10 1.41 -10.65
C THR A 45 -25.32 2.64 -10.14
N PRO A 46 -26.01 3.70 -9.66
CA PRO A 46 -25.35 4.89 -9.10
C PRO A 46 -24.41 4.61 -7.92
N ASP A 47 -24.72 3.60 -7.11
CA ASP A 47 -23.87 3.17 -5.98
C ASP A 47 -22.52 2.60 -6.45
N GLU A 48 -22.50 2.01 -7.64
CA GLU A 48 -21.27 1.49 -8.23
C GLU A 48 -20.34 2.60 -8.70
N ALA A 49 -20.89 3.70 -9.21
CA ALA A 49 -20.08 4.88 -9.56
C ALA A 49 -19.41 5.48 -8.32
N ALA A 50 -20.10 5.51 -7.18
CA ALA A 50 -19.53 5.96 -5.91
C ALA A 50 -18.43 5.01 -5.40
N ALA A 51 -18.61 3.70 -5.54
CA ALA A 51 -17.58 2.71 -5.20
C ALA A 51 -16.34 2.85 -6.11
N LEU A 52 -16.53 3.03 -7.41
CA LEU A 52 -15.43 3.27 -8.36
C LEU A 52 -14.61 4.51 -7.99
N MET A 53 -15.27 5.62 -7.64
CA MET A 53 -14.60 6.84 -7.21
C MET A 53 -13.75 6.63 -5.94
N ARG A 54 -14.24 5.84 -4.98
CA ARG A 54 -13.46 5.47 -3.78
C ARG A 54 -12.23 4.63 -4.14
N MET A 55 -12.38 3.66 -5.04
CA MET A 55 -11.26 2.83 -5.50
C MET A 55 -10.21 3.66 -6.25
N CYS A 56 -10.63 4.59 -7.13
CA CYS A 56 -9.71 5.51 -7.80
C CYS A 56 -8.91 6.36 -6.81
N ALA A 57 -9.53 6.85 -5.74
CA ALA A 57 -8.83 7.61 -4.71
C ALA A 57 -7.79 6.77 -3.95
N LEU A 58 -8.13 5.52 -3.61
CA LEU A 58 -7.20 4.60 -2.95
C LEU A 58 -6.00 4.27 -3.85
N LEU A 59 -6.25 3.96 -5.12
CA LEU A 59 -5.20 3.67 -6.10
C LEU A 59 -4.29 4.88 -6.35
N ALA A 60 -4.85 6.10 -6.45
CA ALA A 60 -4.06 7.32 -6.59
C ALA A 60 -3.14 7.56 -5.38
N ASN A 61 -3.61 7.26 -4.17
CA ASN A 61 -2.79 7.35 -2.96
C ASN A 61 -1.63 6.34 -2.99
N GLN A 62 -1.89 5.10 -3.40
CA GLN A 62 -0.82 4.09 -3.54
C GLN A 62 0.17 4.44 -4.65
N GLN A 63 -0.29 5.00 -5.76
CA GLN A 63 0.59 5.50 -6.82
C GLN A 63 1.54 6.59 -6.31
N ALA A 64 1.05 7.52 -5.48
CA ALA A 64 1.88 8.56 -4.88
C ALA A 64 2.93 7.99 -3.92
N LYS A 65 2.55 7.03 -3.07
CA LYS A 65 3.50 6.30 -2.19
C LYS A 65 4.60 5.61 -3.00
N LEU A 66 4.24 4.86 -4.04
CA LEU A 66 5.20 4.16 -4.89
C LEU A 66 6.15 5.12 -5.62
N ALA A 67 5.65 6.28 -6.09
CA ALA A 67 6.49 7.30 -6.71
C ALA A 67 7.52 7.86 -5.72
N ALA A 68 7.12 8.14 -4.46
CA ALA A 68 8.04 8.56 -3.41
C ALA A 68 9.13 7.52 -3.13
N TYR A 69 8.75 6.23 -3.06
CA TYR A 69 9.73 5.16 -2.87
C TYR A 69 10.70 5.02 -4.04
N ALA A 70 10.22 5.20 -5.28
CA ALA A 70 11.09 5.20 -6.45
C ALA A 70 12.12 6.35 -6.41
N ASP A 71 11.72 7.52 -5.92
CA ASP A 71 12.62 8.66 -5.74
C ASP A 71 13.66 8.42 -4.63
N GLU A 72 13.29 7.78 -3.52
CA GLU A 72 14.21 7.35 -2.46
C GLU A 72 15.27 6.37 -2.98
N VAL A 73 14.84 5.35 -3.75
CA VAL A 73 15.74 4.37 -4.36
C VAL A 73 16.68 5.04 -5.37
N LYS A 74 16.15 5.94 -6.23
CA LYS A 74 16.95 6.71 -7.18
C LYS A 74 18.01 7.58 -6.49
N GLY A 75 17.70 8.11 -5.31
CA GLY A 75 18.62 8.86 -4.47
C GLY A 75 19.62 8.02 -3.67
N LEU A 76 19.55 6.68 -3.77
CA LEU A 76 20.32 5.72 -2.95
C LEU A 76 20.21 5.99 -1.44
N ARG A 77 19.09 6.56 -1.01
CA ARG A 77 18.87 6.98 0.38
C ARG A 77 17.40 6.81 0.74
N ILE A 78 17.15 5.83 1.59
CA ILE A 78 15.83 5.60 2.16
C ILE A 78 15.67 6.59 3.33
N ASN A 79 14.74 7.53 3.19
CA ASN A 79 14.40 8.47 4.25
C ASN A 79 12.99 8.14 4.72
N ARG A 80 12.86 7.81 6.00
CA ARG A 80 11.58 7.59 6.66
C ARG A 80 11.62 8.44 7.92
N SER A 81 10.70 9.38 8.02
CA SER A 81 10.57 10.34 9.12
C SER A 81 9.27 10.10 9.86
#